data_AF-K2EUJ5-F1
#
_entry.id   AF-K2EUJ5-F1
#
_cell.length_a   1.000
_cell.length_b   1.000
_cell.length_c   1.000
_cell.angle_alpha   90.00
_cell.angle_beta   90.00
_cell.angle_gamma   90.00
#
_symmetry.space_group_name_H-M   'P 1'
#
loop_
_entity.id
_entity.type
_entity.pdbx_description
1 polymer ?
#
loop_
_entity_poly.entity_id
_entity_poly.type
_entity_poly.pdbx_seq_one_letter_code
_entity_poly.pdbx_strand_id
1 'polypeptide(L)'
;GTLPFSGTPKSQKISSSPFNYEIDITKSLYKNNFEKVDVDCECYVCKNFTKSYLHHLFKQREILGYTLATFHNLWVMEKLFEGIREAIGKNLI
;
A
#
# COMPACT_ATOMS: atom_id res chain seq x y z
N GLY A 1 3.26 17.47 32.33
CA GLY A 1 3.79 16.10 32.22
C GLY A 1 3.32 15.54 30.89
N THR A 2 4.25 15.18 30.02
CA THR A 2 4.00 14.64 28.69
C THR A 2 3.34 13.26 28.79
N LEU A 3 2.23 13.08 28.07
CA LEU A 3 1.56 11.78 27.95
C LEU A 3 2.45 10.83 27.13
N PRO A 4 2.70 9.59 27.57
CA PRO A 4 3.46 8.62 26.81
C PRO A 4 2.53 7.95 25.79
N PHE A 5 2.43 8.50 24.58
CA PHE A 5 1.76 7.85 23.44
C PHE A 5 2.72 6.87 22.76
N SER A 6 3.32 5.95 23.51
CA SER A 6 4.11 4.84 22.97
C SER A 6 3.20 3.62 22.80
N GLY A 7 2.36 3.66 21.77
CA GLY A 7 1.55 2.53 21.35
C GLY A 7 1.40 2.57 19.85
N THR A 8 2.42 2.15 19.12
CA THR A 8 2.21 1.75 17.73
C THR A 8 1.27 0.53 17.78
N PRO A 9 0.07 0.59 17.16
CA PRO A 9 -0.73 -0.61 17.04
C PRO A 9 0.08 -1.58 16.18
N LYS A 10 0.59 -2.66 16.81
CA LYS A 10 1.14 -3.80 16.09
C LYS A 10 0.05 -4.29 15.15
N SER A 11 0.25 -4.04 13.84
CA SER A 11 -0.57 -4.58 12.75
C SER A 11 -0.77 -6.08 13.04
N GLN A 12 -1.99 -6.41 13.48
CA GLN A 12 -2.38 -7.79 13.72
C GLN A 12 -2.29 -8.48 12.37
N LYS A 13 -1.45 -9.52 12.30
CA LYS A 13 -1.35 -10.38 11.11
C LYS A 13 -2.73 -11.01 10.88
N ILE A 14 -3.51 -10.43 9.97
CA ILE A 14 -4.68 -11.09 9.40
C ILE A 14 -4.13 -12.09 8.38
N SER A 15 -3.73 -13.24 8.88
CA SER A 15 -3.24 -14.36 8.10
C SER A 15 -4.42 -15.09 7.45
N SER A 16 -4.75 -14.76 6.20
CA SER A 16 -5.32 -15.69 5.19
C SER A 16 -5.84 -15.01 3.90
N SER A 17 -5.54 -13.74 3.62
CA SER A 17 -5.92 -13.12 2.33
C SER A 17 -4.82 -13.31 1.28
N PRO A 18 -5.16 -13.65 0.02
CA PRO A 18 -4.17 -13.79 -1.06
C PRO A 18 -3.54 -12.43 -1.47
N PHE A 19 -4.07 -11.32 -0.96
CA PHE A 19 -3.59 -9.98 -1.26
C PHE A 19 -2.67 -9.47 -0.15
N ASN A 20 -1.44 -9.09 -0.51
CA ASN A 20 -0.52 -8.40 0.38
C ASN A 20 -0.85 -6.90 0.38
N TYR A 21 -1.59 -6.44 1.39
CA TYR A 21 -2.12 -5.08 1.44
C TYR A 21 -1.13 -4.05 2.01
N GLU A 22 0.01 -4.49 2.56
CA GLU A 22 0.95 -3.61 3.26
C GLU A 22 2.33 -3.66 2.62
N ILE A 23 2.74 -2.53 2.02
CA ILE A 23 4.07 -2.35 1.42
C ILE A 23 4.79 -1.22 2.17
N ASP A 24 5.75 -1.59 3.00
CA ASP A 24 6.67 -0.62 3.62
C ASP A 24 7.80 -0.25 2.64
N ILE A 25 7.58 0.80 1.86
CA ILE A 25 8.50 1.26 0.81
C ILE A 25 9.81 1.85 1.37
N THR A 26 9.89 2.10 2.69
CA THR A 26 11.09 2.67 3.32
C THR A 26 12.20 1.64 3.55
N LYS A 27 11.89 0.34 3.40
CA LYS A 27 12.86 -0.74 3.55
C LYS A 27 13.98 -0.63 2.51
N SER A 28 15.21 -0.86 2.98
CA SER A 28 16.44 -0.77 2.16
C SER A 28 16.45 -1.72 0.96
N LEU A 29 15.73 -2.85 1.05
CA LEU A 29 15.61 -3.84 -0.02
C LEU A 29 14.98 -3.26 -1.31
N TYR A 30 14.24 -2.16 -1.21
CA TYR A 30 13.60 -1.51 -2.36
C TYR A 30 14.49 -0.48 -3.06
N LYS A 31 15.66 -0.14 -2.49
CA LYS A 31 16.55 0.91 -3.03
C LYS A 31 16.91 0.72 -4.51
N ASN A 32 17.16 -0.51 -4.92
CA ASN A 32 17.53 -0.86 -6.30
C ASN A 32 16.50 -1.80 -6.96
N ASN A 33 15.26 -1.82 -6.44
CA ASN A 33 14.20 -2.63 -7.02
C ASN A 33 13.46 -1.82 -8.10
N PHE A 34 13.66 -2.17 -9.37
CA PHE A 34 13.04 -1.50 -10.52
C PHE A 34 11.72 -2.14 -10.98
N GLU A 35 11.19 -3.07 -10.19
CA GLU A 35 9.86 -3.64 -10.44
C GLU A 35 8.76 -2.62 -10.08
N LYS A 36 7.56 -2.91 -10.58
CA LYS A 36 6.33 -2.25 -10.17
C LYS A 36 6.16 -2.36 -8.65
N VAL A 37 5.49 -1.35 -8.06
CA VAL A 37 5.20 -1.29 -6.61
C VAL A 37 4.48 -2.54 -6.13
N ASP A 38 3.46 -2.94 -6.88
CA ASP A 38 2.68 -4.15 -6.69
C ASP A 38 2.43 -4.76 -8.09
N VAL A 39 2.58 -6.08 -8.20
CA VAL A 39 2.50 -6.82 -9.46
C VAL A 39 1.04 -6.97 -9.90
N ASP A 40 0.13 -7.08 -8.94
CA ASP A 40 -1.30 -7.28 -9.17
C ASP A 40 -2.08 -5.96 -9.23
N CYS A 41 -1.41 -4.83 -9.00
CA CYS A 41 -2.03 -3.50 -9.02
C CYS A 41 -1.91 -2.83 -10.38
N GLU A 42 -3.04 -2.33 -10.87
CA GLU A 42 -3.17 -1.66 -12.16
C GLU A 42 -3.28 -0.14 -12.10
N CYS A 43 -3.05 0.45 -10.92
CA CYS A 43 -3.17 1.89 -10.73
C CYS A 43 -2.08 2.66 -11.52
N TYR A 44 -2.33 3.95 -11.76
CA TYR A 44 -1.38 4.85 -12.43
C TYR A 44 0.04 4.78 -11.83
N VAL A 45 0.14 4.62 -10.51
CA VAL A 45 1.43 4.59 -9.82
C VAL A 45 2.20 3.31 -10.15
N CYS A 46 1.55 2.15 -10.06
CA CYS A 46 2.16 0.85 -10.36
C CYS A 46 2.49 0.67 -11.85
N LYS A 47 1.80 1.38 -12.75
CA LYS A 47 2.07 1.37 -14.19
C LYS A 47 3.27 2.23 -14.59
N ASN A 48 3.53 3.33 -13.88
CA ASN A 48 4.51 4.34 -14.31
C ASN A 48 5.73 4.48 -13.40
N PHE A 49 5.69 3.98 -12.17
CA PHE A 49 6.78 4.15 -11.20
C PHE A 49 7.24 2.83 -10.60
N THR A 50 8.51 2.80 -10.22
CA THR A 50 9.16 1.63 -9.61
C THR A 50 9.20 1.73 -8.08
N LYS A 51 9.44 0.59 -7.43
CA LYS A 51 9.70 0.53 -5.98
C LYS A 51 10.89 1.42 -5.57
N SER A 52 11.97 1.41 -6.35
CA SER A 52 13.17 2.23 -6.13
C SER A 52 12.88 3.73 -6.18
N TYR A 53 12.03 4.16 -7.11
CA TYR A 53 11.67 5.56 -7.24
C TYR A 53 10.84 6.04 -6.04
N LEU A 54 9.83 5.29 -5.62
CA LEU A 54 9.07 5.62 -4.42
C LEU A 54 9.96 5.58 -3.16
N HIS A 55 10.83 4.57 -3.01
CA HIS A 55 11.78 4.51 -1.91
C HIS A 55 12.65 5.77 -1.84
N HIS A 56 13.14 6.24 -2.98
CA HIS A 56 13.90 7.48 -3.09
C HIS A 56 13.08 8.69 -2.64
N LEU A 57 11.86 8.87 -3.16
CA LEU A 57 10.99 10.00 -2.80
C LEU A 57 10.68 10.04 -1.30
N PHE A 58 10.36 8.89 -0.71
CA PHE A 58 10.12 8.79 0.74
C PHE A 58 11.37 9.10 1.55
N LYS A 59 12.54 8.65 1.09
CA LYS A 59 13.82 8.93 1.76
C LYS A 59 14.20 10.42 1.71
N GLN A 60 13.90 11.09 0.60
CA GLN A 60 14.11 12.55 0.44
C GLN A 60 12.99 13.39 1.07
N ARG A 61 11.93 12.76 1.59
CA ARG A 61 10.73 13.42 2.14
C ARG A 61 10.03 14.35 1.14
N GLU A 62 10.06 13.97 -0.13
CA GLU A 62 9.39 14.71 -1.20
C GLU A 62 7.87 14.54 -1.12
N ILE A 63 7.13 15.64 -1.31
CA ILE A 63 5.66 15.63 -1.21
C ILE A 63 5.01 14.68 -2.22
N LEU A 64 5.63 14.55 -3.41
CA LEU A 64 5.18 13.67 -4.48
C LEU A 64 5.11 12.21 -4.01
N GLY A 65 6.03 11.77 -3.13
CA GLY A 65 6.01 10.41 -2.59
C GLY A 65 4.71 10.10 -1.84
N TYR A 66 4.25 11.04 -1.02
CA TYR A 66 3.00 10.91 -0.27
C TYR A 66 1.77 10.97 -1.17
N THR A 67 1.78 11.81 -2.20
CA THR A 67 0.70 11.89 -3.19
C THR A 67 0.55 10.58 -3.96
N LEU A 68 1.66 10.03 -4.46
CA LEU A 68 1.66 8.75 -5.18
C LEU A 68 1.25 7.60 -4.27
N ALA A 69 1.73 7.55 -3.02
CA ALA A 69 1.30 6.55 -2.06
C ALA A 69 -0.20 6.63 -1.77
N THR A 70 -0.74 7.84 -1.59
CA THR A 70 -2.18 8.05 -1.39
C THR A 70 -2.99 7.55 -2.59
N PHE A 71 -2.53 7.84 -3.82
CA PHE A 71 -3.20 7.38 -5.03
C PHE A 71 -3.23 5.85 -5.13
N HIS A 72 -2.08 5.19 -4.89
CA HIS A 72 -2.01 3.73 -4.89
C HIS A 72 -2.93 3.12 -3.82
N ASN A 73 -2.87 3.64 -2.60
CA ASN A 73 -3.68 3.16 -1.48
C ASN A 73 -5.18 3.28 -1.77
N LEU A 74 -5.63 4.41 -2.33
CA LEU A 74 -7.04 4.61 -2.64
C LEU A 74 -7.56 3.58 -3.65
N TRP A 75 -6.76 3.29 -4.68
CA TRP A 75 -7.12 2.28 -5.69
C TRP A 75 -7.23 0.87 -5.10
N VAL A 76 -6.28 0.49 -4.23
CA VAL A 76 -6.31 -0.82 -3.55
C VAL A 76 -7.53 -0.94 -2.65
N MET A 77 -7.86 0.13 -1.91
CA MET A 77 -9.05 0.17 -1.05
C MET A 77 -10.35 0.07 -1.86
N GLU A 78 -10.44 0.75 -3.00
CA GLU A 78 -11.58 0.64 -3.91
C GLU A 78 -11.78 -0.81 -4.37
N LYS A 79 -10.71 -1.48 -4.80
CA LYS A 79 -10.75 -2.89 -5.23
C LYS A 79 -11.11 -3.85 -4.10
N LEU A 80 -10.64 -3.59 -2.88
CA LEU A 80 -11.05 -4.33 -1.70
C LEU A 80 -12.57 -4.22 -1.47
N PHE A 81 -13.13 -3.02 -1.53
CA PHE A 81 -14.57 -2.81 -1.35
C PHE A 81 -15.40 -3.40 -2.49
N GLU A 82 -14.91 -3.36 -3.72
CA GLU A 82 -15.53 -4.04 -4.86
C GLU A 82 -15.65 -5.55 -4.61
N GLY A 83 -14.53 -6.20 -4.21
CA GLY A 83 -14.54 -7.62 -3.87
C GLY A 83 -15.46 -7.98 -2.70
N ILE A 84 -15.54 -7.12 -1.68
CA ILE A 84 -16.50 -7.29 -0.57
C ILE A 84 -17.94 -7.22 -1.06
N ARG A 85 -18.28 -6.21 -1.90
CA ARG A 85 -19.63 -6.07 -2.46
C ARG A 85 -20.01 -7.26 -3.33
N GLU A 86 -19.09 -7.78 -4.14
CA GLU A 86 -19.31 -8.98 -4.95
C GLU A 86 -19.54 -10.22 -4.07
N ALA A 87 -18.73 -10.41 -3.02
CA ALA A 87 -18.86 -11.53 -2.11
C ALA A 87 -20.20 -11.51 -1.34
N ILE A 88 -20.68 -10.32 -0.96
CA ILE A 88 -21.98 -10.13 -0.31
C ILE A 88 -23.12 -10.32 -1.32
N GLY A 89 -23.02 -9.69 -2.50
CA GLY A 89 -24.03 -9.80 -3.56
C GLY A 89 -24.23 -11.23 -4.04
N LYS A 90 -23.16 -12.03 -4.14
CA LYS A 90 -23.23 -13.47 -4.45
C LYS A 90 -23.84 -14.34 -3.33
N ASN A 91 -23.93 -13.84 -2.10
CA ASN A 91 -24.57 -14.56 -0.98
C ASN A 91 -26.05 -14.15 -0.77
N LEU A 92 -26.56 -13.19 -1.54
CA LEU A 92 -27.93 -12.66 -1.40
C LEU A 92 -28.80 -12.91 -2.65
N ILE A 93 -28.30 -13.64 -3.64
CA ILE A 93 -29.01 -14.08 -4.86
C ILE A 93 -28.76 -15.58 -5.02
#